data_AF-A0A925J0H3-F1
#
_entry.id   AF-A0A925J0H3-F1
#
_cell.length_a   1.000
_cell.length_b   1.000
_cell.length_c   1.000
_cell.angle_alpha   90.00
_cell.angle_beta   90.00
_cell.angle_gamma   90.00
#
_symmetry.space_group_name_H-M   'P 1'
#
loop_
_entity.id
_entity.type
_entity.pdbx_description
1 polymer ?
#
loop_
_entity_poly.entity_id
_entity_poly.type
_entity_poly.pdbx_seq_one_letter_code
_entity_poly.pdbx_strand_id
1 'polypeptide(L)'
;MKKNLLFILTAVSFLSFSNVNFAQTAPNLGTAANFELFTSNGAVTNSGISQVTGNVGTNNGSSTGFGNVNGVMHDGDGASGQAASDLLIAYGQLNSAIPDFFLAPLLGNGDTLIKGVYSIAGVTTLSGNLILNGEGNAGAVFIFKIGAAFSANAASKVKLINGAQSCNVFWKVEGEVNIATATFMKGTIVANNGAIHLNTNDTLEGRALSTTGAVTLDGVFAYTPPGCGKVQLAGPTAPNLGSAGCYAIFSGNGGVTNNGTSNLTGDVGTNVGLTTGFNPLLVNGTIHPIPDVSTSQAAADLLTAYSYLNTLSEDIILLYPAQFGRNLVLTPHTYLMNGATTFTDSLYLNAEGNADAVFLIKIKGALQTSVNSKVLLINGTQAKNVYWMVDGAVGINDNSVFNGTIVCNSGAIALTTGVLINGRALTTGGALSSTSSINVISPFGDCRPLPVKWLYFRGKPVQKNVLLEWGTSDEMNNGFFTVQKSMDGQSFEVLTMVNATKGTGTAEHYYSFTDQQPYNTNYYRISQTDKDGQVNTYNTIQVKLNLNGGLKVRHYMDGNYIYLQTSGAMAGNGAIEIYGLDGKKMSSQKIVLTRETSIYKIKKPLQKGIYLLSVQSQGEKLYHGKIMVP
;
A
#
# COMPACT_ATOMS: atom_id res chain seq x y z
N MET A 1 55.37 -53.39 8.28
CA MET A 1 53.91 -53.11 8.28
C MET A 1 53.53 -51.77 8.92
N LYS A 2 54.02 -51.40 10.12
CA LYS A 2 53.62 -50.15 10.81
C LYS A 2 53.91 -48.83 10.06
N LYS A 3 55.03 -48.71 9.33
CA LYS A 3 55.35 -47.50 8.55
C LYS A 3 54.46 -47.31 7.31
N ASN A 4 54.05 -48.40 6.65
CA ASN A 4 53.16 -48.32 5.49
C ASN A 4 51.72 -48.01 5.91
N LEU A 5 51.29 -48.48 7.08
CA LEU A 5 49.97 -48.16 7.63
C LEU A 5 49.86 -46.67 7.99
N LEU A 6 50.94 -46.06 8.50
CA LEU A 6 50.97 -44.64 8.83
C LEU A 6 50.89 -43.76 7.56
N PHE A 7 51.59 -44.14 6.48
CA PHE A 7 51.52 -43.44 5.19
C PHE A 7 50.15 -43.54 4.51
N ILE A 8 49.49 -44.69 4.65
CA ILE A 8 48.12 -44.88 4.14
C ILE A 8 47.13 -44.07 5.00
N LEU A 9 47.30 -44.02 6.32
CA LEU A 9 46.44 -43.20 7.19
C LEU A 9 46.58 -41.70 6.93
N THR A 10 47.81 -41.20 6.69
CA THR A 10 48.00 -39.78 6.34
C THR A 10 47.44 -39.46 4.95
N ALA A 11 47.63 -40.32 3.95
CA ALA A 11 47.06 -40.14 2.62
C ALA A 11 45.52 -40.17 2.62
N VAL A 12 44.90 -41.07 3.40
CA VAL A 12 43.44 -41.12 3.58
C VAL A 12 42.92 -39.90 4.36
N SER A 13 43.69 -39.37 5.32
CA SER A 13 43.31 -38.13 6.02
C SER A 13 43.31 -36.90 5.11
N PHE A 14 44.23 -36.85 4.12
CA PHE A 14 44.26 -35.79 3.12
C PHE A 14 43.12 -35.90 2.09
N LEU A 15 42.65 -37.11 1.79
CA LEU A 15 41.49 -37.37 0.92
C LEU A 15 40.13 -37.11 1.62
N SER A 16 40.13 -36.95 2.95
CA SER A 16 38.94 -36.66 3.75
C SER A 16 38.76 -35.19 4.14
N PHE A 17 39.63 -34.28 3.67
CA PHE A 17 39.30 -32.86 3.70
C PHE A 17 38.25 -32.61 2.62
N SER A 18 37.02 -32.35 3.04
CA SER A 18 36.02 -31.67 2.21
C SER A 18 36.70 -30.47 1.56
N ASN A 19 36.65 -30.37 0.22
CA ASN A 19 37.05 -29.19 -0.51
C ASN A 19 36.42 -27.98 0.17
N VAL A 20 37.24 -27.19 0.87
CA VAL A 20 36.80 -25.94 1.46
C VAL A 20 36.68 -24.98 0.29
N ASN A 21 35.54 -25.03 -0.39
CA ASN A 21 35.21 -24.04 -1.40
C ASN A 21 35.05 -22.71 -0.67
N PHE A 22 36.04 -21.83 -0.76
CA PHE A 22 35.83 -20.43 -0.47
C PHE A 22 34.70 -19.98 -1.41
N ALA A 23 33.56 -19.59 -0.85
CA ALA A 23 32.48 -19.06 -1.66
C ALA A 23 33.01 -17.80 -2.36
N GLN A 24 33.09 -17.81 -3.69
CA GLN A 24 33.45 -16.64 -4.46
C GLN A 24 32.43 -15.54 -4.16
N THR A 25 32.88 -14.45 -3.55
CA THR A 25 32.02 -13.32 -3.20
C THR A 25 32.00 -12.32 -4.35
N ALA A 26 30.81 -11.90 -4.77
CA ALA A 26 30.65 -10.77 -5.68
C ALA A 26 31.32 -9.51 -5.07
N PRO A 27 31.99 -8.67 -5.87
CA PRO A 27 32.54 -7.41 -5.37
C PRO A 27 31.42 -6.50 -4.85
N ASN A 28 31.72 -5.75 -3.80
CA ASN A 28 30.81 -4.72 -3.32
C ASN A 28 31.04 -3.44 -4.14
N LEU A 29 30.04 -3.07 -4.95
CA LEU A 29 30.07 -1.86 -5.77
C LEU A 29 29.82 -0.57 -4.97
N GLY A 30 29.41 -0.66 -3.69
CA GLY A 30 29.04 0.50 -2.89
C GLY A 30 28.00 1.37 -3.61
N THR A 31 28.21 2.69 -3.60
CA THR A 31 27.35 3.66 -4.29
C THR A 31 27.45 3.60 -5.81
N ALA A 32 28.52 3.03 -6.39
CA ALA A 32 28.61 2.78 -7.83
C ALA A 32 27.54 1.79 -8.31
N ALA A 33 26.94 1.00 -7.40
CA ALA A 33 25.80 0.13 -7.71
C ALA A 33 24.56 0.90 -8.17
N ASN A 34 24.43 2.19 -7.80
CA ASN A 34 23.29 3.04 -8.16
C ASN A 34 23.38 3.56 -9.61
N PHE A 35 24.55 3.45 -10.23
CA PHE A 35 24.79 3.94 -11.58
C PHE A 35 24.63 2.82 -12.61
N GLU A 36 23.93 3.13 -13.68
CA GLU A 36 23.94 2.33 -14.92
C GLU A 36 25.16 2.68 -15.76
N LEU A 37 25.44 3.97 -15.88
CA LEU A 37 26.53 4.53 -16.68
C LEU A 37 27.36 5.45 -15.81
N PHE A 38 28.65 5.17 -15.68
CA PHE A 38 29.51 6.02 -14.86
C PHE A 38 30.96 6.01 -15.31
N THR A 39 31.62 7.16 -15.19
CA THR A 39 33.08 7.23 -15.25
C THR A 39 33.64 8.11 -14.15
N SER A 40 34.75 7.68 -13.53
CA SER A 40 35.43 8.51 -12.53
C SER A 40 36.18 9.68 -13.18
N ASN A 41 36.56 9.54 -14.46
CA ASN A 41 37.25 10.58 -15.22
C ASN A 41 37.03 10.36 -16.73
N GLY A 42 36.17 11.15 -17.34
CA GLY A 42 35.78 11.05 -18.74
C GLY A 42 34.40 11.66 -19.01
N ALA A 43 34.08 11.86 -20.28
CA ALA A 43 32.73 12.25 -20.69
C ALA A 43 31.78 11.04 -20.72
N VAL A 44 30.49 11.28 -20.46
CA VAL A 44 29.44 10.30 -20.72
C VAL A 44 28.53 10.87 -21.81
N THR A 45 28.48 10.23 -22.97
CA THR A 45 27.85 10.81 -24.15
C THR A 45 26.82 9.86 -24.74
N ASN A 46 25.65 10.38 -25.05
CA ASN A 46 24.62 9.65 -25.78
C ASN A 46 24.38 10.29 -27.17
N SER A 47 24.26 9.43 -28.17
CA SER A 47 23.73 9.73 -29.50
C SER A 47 22.40 8.98 -29.70
N GLY A 48 21.51 9.54 -30.50
CA GLY A 48 20.20 8.96 -30.75
C GLY A 48 19.32 8.88 -29.49
N ILE A 49 18.33 7.97 -29.51
CA ILE A 49 17.38 7.78 -28.42
C ILE A 49 17.76 6.51 -27.67
N SER A 50 18.41 6.68 -26.51
CA SER A 50 18.69 5.58 -25.58
C SER A 50 17.67 5.54 -24.45
N GLN A 51 17.43 4.34 -23.95
CA GLN A 51 16.58 4.06 -22.80
C GLN A 51 17.45 3.58 -21.65
N VAL A 52 17.55 4.38 -20.58
CA VAL A 52 18.46 4.12 -19.46
C VAL A 52 17.69 4.09 -18.16
N THR A 53 17.83 2.99 -17.40
CA THR A 53 17.31 2.85 -16.02
C THR A 53 18.45 2.65 -15.03
N GLY A 54 18.60 3.60 -14.12
CA GLY A 54 19.73 3.75 -13.22
C GLY A 54 20.42 5.12 -13.39
N ASN A 55 21.23 5.53 -12.41
CA ASN A 55 21.88 6.84 -12.47
C ASN A 55 22.92 6.89 -13.59
N VAL A 56 23.14 8.10 -14.10
CA VAL A 56 24.12 8.37 -15.15
C VAL A 56 25.02 9.49 -14.66
N GLY A 57 26.33 9.39 -14.85
CA GLY A 57 27.18 10.49 -14.41
C GLY A 57 28.66 10.34 -14.64
N THR A 58 29.38 11.41 -14.33
CA THR A 58 30.84 11.44 -14.30
C THR A 58 31.34 12.26 -13.13
N ASN A 59 32.41 11.79 -12.48
CA ASN A 59 33.05 12.58 -11.42
C ASN A 59 33.95 13.69 -11.97
N ASN A 60 34.50 13.52 -13.17
CA ASN A 60 35.30 14.54 -13.85
C ASN A 60 35.03 14.48 -15.37
N GLY A 61 34.15 15.36 -15.85
CA GLY A 61 33.69 15.40 -17.23
C GLY A 61 32.30 16.02 -17.32
N SER A 62 31.53 15.66 -18.34
CA SER A 62 30.10 16.01 -18.44
C SER A 62 29.29 14.90 -19.10
N SER A 63 28.03 14.77 -18.68
CA SER A 63 27.04 13.91 -19.30
C SER A 63 26.26 14.70 -20.37
N THR A 64 26.28 14.25 -21.63
CA THR A 64 25.71 15.01 -22.76
C THR A 64 24.91 14.14 -23.73
N GLY A 65 23.95 14.77 -24.44
CA GLY A 65 23.16 14.11 -25.48
C GLY A 65 22.06 13.15 -25.00
N PHE A 66 21.82 13.07 -23.69
CA PHE A 66 20.74 12.27 -23.13
C PHE A 66 19.37 12.94 -23.32
N GLY A 67 18.33 12.12 -23.49
CA GLY A 67 16.94 12.51 -23.28
C GLY A 67 16.52 12.26 -21.83
N ASN A 68 15.26 11.87 -21.62
CA ASN A 68 14.80 11.46 -20.29
C ASN A 68 15.48 10.15 -19.86
N VAL A 69 16.04 10.14 -18.65
CA VAL A 69 16.66 8.97 -18.01
C VAL A 69 15.81 8.57 -16.81
N ASN A 70 15.57 7.26 -16.64
CA ASN A 70 14.94 6.72 -15.43
C ASN A 70 16.00 6.54 -14.33
N GLY A 71 16.50 7.68 -13.84
CA GLY A 71 17.57 7.79 -12.86
C GLY A 71 18.04 9.24 -12.74
N VAL A 72 18.95 9.48 -11.80
CA VAL A 72 19.50 10.82 -11.55
C VAL A 72 20.79 11.03 -12.36
N MET A 73 20.94 12.23 -12.92
CA MET A 73 22.16 12.68 -13.60
C MET A 73 23.12 13.29 -12.57
N HIS A 74 24.34 12.76 -12.43
CA HIS A 74 25.34 13.20 -11.45
C HIS A 74 26.68 13.57 -12.11
N ASP A 75 26.92 14.86 -12.31
CA ASP A 75 28.16 15.37 -12.90
C ASP A 75 28.94 16.21 -11.89
N GLY A 76 30.11 15.72 -11.46
CA GLY A 76 31.02 16.42 -10.54
C GLY A 76 30.43 16.79 -9.16
N ASP A 77 29.49 16.00 -8.65
CA ASP A 77 28.84 16.22 -7.36
C ASP A 77 29.33 15.21 -6.29
N GLY A 78 28.76 15.30 -5.09
CA GLY A 78 29.13 14.40 -3.98
C GLY A 78 28.80 12.93 -4.26
N ALA A 79 27.74 12.64 -5.02
CA ALA A 79 27.35 11.27 -5.35
C ALA A 79 28.31 10.66 -6.38
N SER A 80 28.69 11.41 -7.42
CA SER A 80 29.69 10.96 -8.39
C SER A 80 31.09 10.83 -7.75
N GLY A 81 31.45 11.69 -6.80
CA GLY A 81 32.69 11.57 -6.02
C GLY A 81 32.75 10.31 -5.16
N GLN A 82 31.66 9.97 -4.47
CA GLN A 82 31.60 8.71 -3.69
C GLN A 82 31.59 7.49 -4.62
N ALA A 83 30.86 7.54 -5.73
CA ALA A 83 30.82 6.46 -6.71
C ALA A 83 32.18 6.19 -7.34
N ALA A 84 33.00 7.23 -7.60
CA ALA A 84 34.38 7.06 -8.06
C ALA A 84 35.24 6.30 -7.05
N SER A 85 35.12 6.64 -5.76
CA SER A 85 35.87 5.97 -4.69
C SER A 85 35.45 4.51 -4.54
N ASP A 86 34.14 4.24 -4.53
CA ASP A 86 33.59 2.90 -4.40
C ASP A 86 33.91 2.03 -5.63
N LEU A 87 33.88 2.60 -6.83
CA LEU A 87 34.27 1.92 -8.06
C LEU A 87 35.74 1.49 -8.03
N LEU A 88 36.64 2.34 -7.53
CA LEU A 88 38.06 2.00 -7.38
C LEU A 88 38.26 0.83 -6.40
N ILE A 89 37.50 0.80 -5.31
CA ILE A 89 37.51 -0.33 -4.34
C ILE A 89 37.02 -1.61 -5.02
N ALA A 90 35.88 -1.54 -5.71
CA ALA A 90 35.32 -2.68 -6.43
C ALA A 90 36.26 -3.22 -7.51
N TYR A 91 36.91 -2.33 -8.26
CA TYR A 91 37.97 -2.69 -9.20
C TYR A 91 39.13 -3.41 -8.51
N GLY A 92 39.58 -2.91 -7.35
CA GLY A 92 40.63 -3.56 -6.55
C GLY A 92 40.24 -4.99 -6.13
N GLN A 93 38.99 -5.19 -5.69
CA GLN A 93 38.45 -6.51 -5.35
C GLN A 93 38.45 -7.44 -6.57
N LEU A 94 37.91 -6.99 -7.70
CA LEU A 94 37.91 -7.72 -8.98
C LEU A 94 39.32 -8.08 -9.44
N ASN A 95 40.28 -7.16 -9.29
CA ASN A 95 41.66 -7.39 -9.66
C ASN A 95 42.34 -8.44 -8.77
N SER A 96 42.03 -8.43 -7.47
CA SER A 96 42.56 -9.38 -6.49
C SER A 96 41.93 -10.77 -6.55
N ALA A 97 40.80 -10.94 -7.24
CA ALA A 97 40.15 -12.23 -7.39
C ALA A 97 41.09 -13.25 -8.04
N ILE A 98 41.23 -14.42 -7.42
CA ILE A 98 42.14 -15.49 -7.84
C ILE A 98 41.48 -16.25 -9.00
N PRO A 99 42.12 -16.38 -10.18
CA PRO A 99 41.55 -17.14 -11.30
C PRO A 99 41.38 -18.63 -11.01
N ASP A 100 40.20 -19.16 -11.35
CA ASP A 100 39.91 -20.60 -11.37
C ASP A 100 40.22 -21.20 -12.76
N PHE A 101 40.00 -20.42 -13.81
CA PHE A 101 40.07 -20.84 -15.20
C PHE A 101 40.89 -19.85 -16.04
N PHE A 102 41.60 -20.38 -17.05
CA PHE A 102 42.38 -19.60 -18.00
C PHE A 102 41.86 -19.88 -19.41
N LEU A 103 41.20 -18.88 -20.01
CA LEU A 103 40.55 -19.06 -21.32
C LEU A 103 41.37 -18.43 -22.45
N ALA A 104 41.16 -18.94 -23.66
CA ALA A 104 41.64 -18.29 -24.87
C ALA A 104 40.87 -16.97 -25.12
N PRO A 105 41.42 -16.04 -25.93
CA PRO A 105 40.80 -14.72 -26.10
C PRO A 105 39.47 -14.69 -26.87
N LEU A 106 39.08 -15.76 -27.55
CA LEU A 106 37.76 -15.87 -28.18
C LEU A 106 36.77 -16.47 -27.17
N LEU A 107 35.69 -15.74 -26.87
CA LEU A 107 34.57 -16.20 -26.07
C LEU A 107 33.31 -16.37 -26.93
N GLY A 108 32.47 -17.34 -26.57
CA GLY A 108 31.12 -17.46 -27.11
C GLY A 108 30.99 -18.60 -28.10
N ASN A 109 30.34 -18.40 -29.24
CA ASN A 109 30.05 -19.42 -30.26
C ASN A 109 29.40 -20.70 -29.68
N GLY A 110 28.64 -20.57 -28.58
CA GLY A 110 27.99 -21.68 -27.88
C GLY A 110 28.66 -22.09 -26.58
N ASP A 111 29.79 -21.48 -26.20
CA ASP A 111 30.47 -21.74 -24.93
C ASP A 111 29.50 -21.66 -23.76
N THR A 112 29.58 -22.66 -22.87
CA THR A 112 28.83 -22.70 -21.61
C THR A 112 29.82 -22.72 -20.45
N LEU A 113 29.77 -21.67 -19.65
CA LEU A 113 30.64 -21.46 -18.49
C LEU A 113 29.83 -21.61 -17.20
N ILE A 114 30.45 -22.15 -16.17
CA ILE A 114 29.88 -22.27 -14.82
C ILE A 114 30.40 -21.13 -13.92
N LYS A 115 30.01 -21.08 -12.66
CA LYS A 115 30.52 -20.07 -11.73
C LYS A 115 32.06 -20.13 -11.63
N GLY A 116 32.71 -18.98 -11.49
CA GLY A 116 34.16 -18.91 -11.28
C GLY A 116 34.80 -17.63 -11.80
N VAL A 117 36.11 -17.54 -11.59
CA VAL A 117 36.98 -16.45 -12.05
C VAL A 117 37.76 -16.89 -13.28
N TYR A 118 37.49 -16.24 -14.40
CA TYR A 118 38.07 -16.51 -15.72
C TYR A 118 39.14 -15.47 -16.05
N SER A 119 40.38 -15.89 -16.23
CA SER A 119 41.48 -15.00 -16.65
C SER A 119 41.78 -15.16 -18.14
N ILE A 120 41.87 -14.03 -18.84
CA ILE A 120 42.16 -13.97 -20.27
C ILE A 120 43.25 -12.89 -20.47
N ALA A 121 44.43 -13.28 -20.92
CA ALA A 121 45.60 -12.38 -20.92
C ALA A 121 45.62 -11.37 -22.08
N GLY A 122 44.96 -11.67 -23.20
CA GLY A 122 45.03 -10.88 -24.43
C GLY A 122 43.74 -10.16 -24.80
N VAL A 123 43.77 -9.49 -25.95
CA VAL A 123 42.58 -8.83 -26.53
C VAL A 123 41.48 -9.86 -26.74
N THR A 124 40.35 -9.64 -26.07
CA THR A 124 39.26 -10.62 -26.00
C THR A 124 38.12 -10.22 -26.91
N THR A 125 37.57 -11.18 -27.64
CA THR A 125 36.39 -10.97 -28.49
C THR A 125 35.29 -11.94 -28.10
N LEU A 126 34.11 -11.41 -27.78
CA LEU A 126 32.87 -12.16 -27.68
C LEU A 126 32.23 -12.28 -29.07
N SER A 127 31.89 -13.51 -29.47
CA SER A 127 31.19 -13.78 -30.73
C SER A 127 30.04 -14.73 -30.51
N GLY A 128 28.88 -14.49 -31.12
CA GLY A 128 27.73 -15.38 -31.01
C GLY A 128 27.21 -15.48 -29.57
N ASN A 129 26.78 -16.68 -29.15
CA ASN A 129 26.22 -16.88 -27.81
C ASN A 129 27.32 -17.29 -26.82
N LEU A 130 27.38 -16.62 -25.67
CA LEU A 130 28.03 -17.11 -24.45
C LEU A 130 26.95 -17.45 -23.43
N ILE A 131 27.02 -18.63 -22.83
CA ILE A 131 26.02 -19.12 -21.86
C ILE A 131 26.68 -19.21 -20.49
N LEU A 132 26.10 -18.55 -19.49
CA LEU A 132 26.50 -18.61 -18.09
C LEU A 132 25.50 -19.46 -17.33
N ASN A 133 25.96 -20.57 -16.78
CA ASN A 133 25.16 -21.59 -16.11
C ASN A 133 25.35 -21.51 -14.60
N GLY A 134 24.30 -21.11 -13.88
CA GLY A 134 24.33 -21.00 -12.43
C GLY A 134 24.25 -22.33 -11.69
N GLU A 135 24.04 -23.45 -12.41
CA GLU A 135 23.95 -24.81 -11.85
C GLU A 135 22.90 -24.94 -10.72
N GLY A 136 21.80 -24.20 -10.84
CA GLY A 136 20.73 -24.13 -9.84
C GLY A 136 20.99 -23.16 -8.69
N ASN A 137 22.11 -22.44 -8.69
CA ASN A 137 22.48 -21.50 -7.63
C ASN A 137 22.29 -20.03 -8.08
N ALA A 138 21.34 -19.34 -7.45
CA ALA A 138 21.09 -17.91 -7.67
C ALA A 138 22.27 -17.00 -7.27
N GLY A 139 23.10 -17.45 -6.32
CA GLY A 139 24.33 -16.78 -5.90
C GLY A 139 25.57 -17.16 -6.71
N ALA A 140 25.42 -17.81 -7.88
CA ALA A 140 26.54 -18.12 -8.75
C ALA A 140 27.20 -16.85 -9.29
N VAL A 141 28.50 -16.66 -9.02
CA VAL A 141 29.30 -15.50 -9.41
C VAL A 141 30.21 -15.84 -10.58
N PHE A 142 30.25 -14.95 -11.58
CA PHE A 142 31.09 -15.04 -12.77
C PHE A 142 31.96 -13.79 -12.86
N ILE A 143 33.27 -13.94 -12.82
CA ILE A 143 34.22 -12.83 -12.95
C ILE A 143 35.12 -13.07 -14.15
N PHE A 144 35.07 -12.20 -15.14
CA PHE A 144 35.98 -12.19 -16.29
C PHE A 144 37.07 -11.14 -16.06
N LYS A 145 38.31 -11.59 -15.92
CA LYS A 145 39.52 -10.75 -15.83
C LYS A 145 40.20 -10.72 -17.18
N ILE A 146 39.96 -9.65 -17.93
CA ILE A 146 40.49 -9.43 -19.28
C ILE A 146 41.68 -8.48 -19.18
N GLY A 147 42.87 -8.96 -19.54
CA GLY A 147 44.15 -8.25 -19.40
C GLY A 147 44.46 -7.24 -20.51
N ALA A 148 43.52 -7.00 -21.43
CA ALA A 148 43.64 -6.04 -22.53
C ALA A 148 42.25 -5.52 -22.92
N ALA A 149 42.10 -5.00 -24.15
CA ALA A 149 40.81 -4.57 -24.69
C ALA A 149 39.81 -5.73 -24.83
N PHE A 150 38.52 -5.43 -24.69
CA PHE A 150 37.40 -6.34 -24.89
C PHE A 150 36.48 -5.83 -25.99
N SER A 151 36.12 -6.70 -26.94
CA SER A 151 35.11 -6.39 -27.94
C SER A 151 34.01 -7.45 -28.00
N ALA A 152 32.81 -7.06 -28.42
CA ALA A 152 31.77 -8.00 -28.79
C ALA A 152 31.41 -7.79 -30.26
N ASN A 153 31.35 -8.88 -31.04
CA ASN A 153 30.88 -8.85 -32.42
C ASN A 153 29.38 -8.59 -32.48
N ALA A 154 28.91 -8.04 -33.59
CA ALA A 154 27.50 -7.70 -33.79
C ALA A 154 26.58 -8.90 -33.51
N ALA A 155 25.44 -8.62 -32.88
CA ALA A 155 24.44 -9.61 -32.49
C ALA A 155 24.90 -10.70 -31.50
N SER A 156 26.04 -10.51 -30.82
CA SER A 156 26.49 -11.42 -29.76
C SER A 156 25.55 -11.37 -28.56
N LYS A 157 25.47 -12.46 -27.78
CA LYS A 157 24.53 -12.56 -26.65
C LYS A 157 25.15 -13.30 -25.48
N VAL A 158 25.11 -12.65 -24.31
CA VAL A 158 25.33 -13.32 -23.02
C VAL A 158 23.99 -13.84 -22.51
N LYS A 159 23.87 -15.14 -22.32
CA LYS A 159 22.65 -15.83 -21.85
C LYS A 159 22.88 -16.36 -20.44
N LEU A 160 21.89 -16.23 -19.58
CA LEU A 160 21.91 -16.80 -18.23
C LEU A 160 20.95 -17.98 -18.17
N ILE A 161 21.39 -19.09 -17.60
CA ILE A 161 20.56 -20.27 -17.39
C ILE A 161 20.73 -20.81 -15.96
N ASN A 162 19.77 -21.63 -15.55
CA ASN A 162 19.79 -22.40 -14.30
C ASN A 162 20.19 -21.56 -13.08
N GLY A 163 19.52 -20.42 -12.88
CA GLY A 163 19.69 -19.57 -11.71
C GLY A 163 20.81 -18.52 -11.83
N ALA A 164 21.63 -18.49 -12.88
CA ALA A 164 22.58 -17.39 -13.04
C ALA A 164 21.85 -16.03 -13.11
N GLN A 165 22.41 -15.01 -12.44
CA GLN A 165 21.85 -13.65 -12.36
C GLN A 165 22.87 -12.63 -12.88
N SER A 166 22.44 -11.64 -13.66
CA SER A 166 23.31 -10.63 -14.28
C SER A 166 24.02 -9.76 -13.25
N CYS A 167 23.38 -9.49 -12.11
CA CYS A 167 24.00 -8.78 -11.00
C CYS A 167 25.20 -9.52 -10.37
N ASN A 168 25.37 -10.82 -10.66
CA ASN A 168 26.53 -11.63 -10.24
C ASN A 168 27.54 -11.87 -11.37
N VAL A 169 27.43 -11.16 -12.50
CA VAL A 169 28.37 -11.24 -13.64
C VAL A 169 29.20 -9.96 -13.69
N PHE A 170 30.52 -10.10 -13.74
CA PHE A 170 31.46 -8.98 -13.73
C PHE A 170 32.52 -9.11 -14.82
N TRP A 171 32.77 -8.02 -15.54
CA TRP A 171 33.78 -7.92 -16.59
C TRP A 171 34.80 -6.88 -16.18
N LYS A 172 35.94 -7.31 -15.63
CA LYS A 172 37.07 -6.43 -15.33
C LYS A 172 37.99 -6.40 -16.56
N VAL A 173 38.14 -5.23 -17.18
CA VAL A 173 38.84 -5.05 -18.46
C VAL A 173 39.98 -4.05 -18.28
N GLU A 174 41.20 -4.43 -18.67
CA GLU A 174 42.39 -3.56 -18.69
C GLU A 174 42.52 -2.87 -20.05
N GLY A 175 41.60 -1.97 -20.38
CA GLY A 175 41.59 -1.24 -21.64
C GLY A 175 40.18 -0.96 -22.17
N GLU A 176 40.12 -0.62 -23.45
CA GLU A 176 38.88 -0.26 -24.13
C GLU A 176 37.87 -1.42 -24.19
N VAL A 177 36.60 -1.08 -24.04
CA VAL A 177 35.44 -1.95 -24.26
C VAL A 177 34.66 -1.43 -25.46
N ASN A 178 34.51 -2.27 -26.49
CA ASN A 178 33.72 -1.91 -27.67
C ASN A 178 32.68 -3.00 -28.01
N ILE A 179 31.41 -2.68 -27.79
CA ILE A 179 30.29 -3.59 -28.03
C ILE A 179 29.67 -3.25 -29.38
N ALA A 180 29.81 -4.10 -30.39
CA ALA A 180 29.22 -3.85 -31.70
C ALA A 180 27.69 -4.03 -31.67
N THR A 181 27.04 -3.47 -32.69
CA THR A 181 25.57 -3.31 -32.76
C THR A 181 24.75 -4.56 -32.49
N ALA A 182 23.53 -4.33 -31.97
CA ALA A 182 22.53 -5.35 -31.66
C ALA A 182 23.01 -6.45 -30.68
N THR A 183 24.02 -6.15 -29.85
CA THR A 183 24.56 -7.09 -28.86
C THR A 183 23.74 -7.07 -27.58
N PHE A 184 23.53 -8.25 -26.98
CA PHE A 184 22.89 -8.39 -25.67
C PHE A 184 23.94 -8.74 -24.61
N MET A 185 24.42 -7.72 -23.90
CA MET A 185 25.36 -7.86 -22.79
C MET A 185 24.65 -8.03 -21.45
N LYS A 186 25.28 -8.78 -20.55
CA LYS A 186 24.81 -8.96 -19.17
C LYS A 186 25.97 -8.81 -18.19
N GLY A 187 25.71 -8.11 -17.08
CA GLY A 187 26.67 -7.93 -16.00
C GLY A 187 27.29 -6.55 -15.91
N THR A 188 28.06 -6.36 -14.85
CA THR A 188 28.76 -5.09 -14.57
C THR A 188 30.09 -5.07 -15.30
N ILE A 189 30.22 -4.18 -16.28
CA ILE A 189 31.46 -3.92 -17.00
C ILE A 189 32.24 -2.86 -16.24
N VAL A 190 33.49 -3.17 -15.87
CA VAL A 190 34.45 -2.29 -15.22
C VAL A 190 35.67 -2.15 -16.13
N ALA A 191 35.72 -1.07 -16.91
CA ALA A 191 36.88 -0.72 -17.74
C ALA A 191 37.88 0.09 -16.92
N ASN A 192 39.09 -0.43 -16.78
CA ASN A 192 40.18 0.27 -16.13
C ASN A 192 41.05 0.99 -17.15
N ASN A 193 41.22 2.31 -16.99
CA ASN A 193 41.97 3.16 -17.93
C ASN A 193 41.54 2.95 -19.40
N GLY A 194 40.24 2.77 -19.63
CA GLY A 194 39.66 2.46 -20.92
C GLY A 194 38.28 3.05 -21.11
N ALA A 195 37.98 3.45 -22.34
CA ALA A 195 36.65 3.89 -22.75
C ALA A 195 35.69 2.69 -22.91
N ILE A 196 34.39 2.96 -22.81
CA ILE A 196 33.32 1.99 -23.08
C ILE A 196 32.44 2.54 -24.20
N HIS A 197 32.24 1.74 -25.25
CA HIS A 197 31.37 2.05 -26.38
C HIS A 197 30.24 1.01 -26.48
N LEU A 198 29.01 1.50 -26.40
CA LEU A 198 27.77 0.75 -26.68
C LEU A 198 27.14 1.36 -27.94
N ASN A 199 26.88 0.52 -28.94
CA ASN A 199 26.44 0.95 -30.26
C ASN A 199 24.92 0.71 -30.46
N THR A 200 24.43 1.12 -31.64
CA THR A 200 23.01 1.06 -32.00
C THR A 200 22.37 -0.30 -31.71
N ASN A 201 21.21 -0.25 -31.04
CA ASN A 201 20.39 -1.40 -30.66
C ASN A 201 21.05 -2.38 -29.68
N ASP A 202 22.14 -1.98 -29.02
CA ASP A 202 22.68 -2.79 -27.93
C ASP A 202 21.72 -2.80 -26.75
N THR A 203 21.72 -3.93 -26.05
CA THR A 203 21.05 -4.08 -24.75
C THR A 203 22.09 -4.42 -23.69
N LEU A 204 22.08 -3.66 -22.60
CA LEU A 204 22.88 -3.93 -21.41
C LEU A 204 21.94 -4.17 -20.21
N GLU A 205 21.89 -5.41 -19.74
CA GLU A 205 21.33 -5.74 -18.43
C GLU A 205 22.48 -5.82 -17.44
N GLY A 206 22.88 -4.69 -16.88
CA GLY A 206 24.22 -4.57 -16.35
C GLY A 206 24.56 -3.17 -15.89
N ARG A 207 25.85 -2.83 -16.04
CA ARG A 207 26.37 -1.47 -15.81
C ARG A 207 27.58 -1.26 -16.70
N ALA A 208 27.82 -0.02 -17.13
CA ALA A 208 29.03 0.40 -17.83
C ALA A 208 29.79 1.40 -16.95
N LEU A 209 30.84 0.92 -16.27
CA LEU A 209 31.60 1.67 -15.29
C LEU A 209 33.05 1.81 -15.75
N SER A 210 33.59 3.02 -15.84
CA SER A 210 34.99 3.27 -16.17
C SER A 210 35.74 3.95 -15.02
N THR A 211 36.94 3.46 -14.68
CA THR A 211 37.81 4.15 -13.71
C THR A 211 38.47 5.39 -14.31
N THR A 212 38.71 5.38 -15.63
CA THR A 212 39.19 6.53 -16.42
C THR A 212 38.96 6.19 -17.88
N GLY A 213 38.18 7.00 -18.59
CA GLY A 213 37.75 6.75 -19.96
C GLY A 213 36.33 7.24 -20.20
N ALA A 214 36.01 7.58 -21.44
CA ALA A 214 34.67 8.00 -21.81
C ALA A 214 33.70 6.80 -21.83
N VAL A 215 32.41 7.06 -21.57
CA VAL A 215 31.33 6.07 -21.77
C VAL A 215 30.41 6.64 -22.85
N THR A 216 30.30 5.96 -23.99
CA THR A 216 29.54 6.44 -25.16
C THR A 216 28.44 5.46 -25.53
N LEU A 217 27.25 5.98 -25.81
CA LEU A 217 26.06 5.24 -26.21
C LEU A 217 25.52 5.80 -27.52
N ASP A 218 24.95 4.93 -28.35
CA ASP A 218 24.13 5.31 -29.49
C ASP A 218 22.91 4.41 -29.57
N GLY A 219 21.71 4.93 -29.27
CA GLY A 219 20.45 4.16 -29.39
C GLY A 219 20.42 2.83 -28.61
N VAL A 220 20.78 2.86 -27.32
CA VAL A 220 20.98 1.70 -26.46
C VAL A 220 19.82 1.50 -25.48
N PHE A 221 19.50 0.26 -25.12
CA PHE A 221 18.65 -0.06 -23.97
C PHE A 221 19.50 -0.60 -22.81
N ALA A 222 19.70 0.22 -21.78
CA ALA A 222 20.54 -0.10 -20.62
C ALA A 222 19.72 -0.04 -19.32
N TYR A 223 19.84 -1.04 -18.47
CA TYR A 223 19.14 -1.07 -17.20
C TYR A 223 19.85 -1.88 -16.13
N THR A 224 19.75 -1.37 -14.91
CA THR A 224 20.43 -1.94 -13.76
C THR A 224 19.91 -3.36 -13.51
N PRO A 225 20.79 -4.35 -13.28
CA PRO A 225 20.40 -5.74 -13.27
C PRO A 225 19.44 -6.04 -12.11
N PRO A 226 18.35 -6.79 -12.37
CA PRO A 226 17.47 -7.27 -11.30
C PRO A 226 18.17 -8.35 -10.46
N GLY A 227 17.69 -8.57 -9.23
CA GLY A 227 18.17 -9.65 -8.36
C GLY A 227 19.25 -9.26 -7.36
N CYS A 228 20.01 -10.24 -6.86
CA CYS A 228 21.09 -10.09 -5.86
C CYS A 228 20.71 -9.33 -4.57
N GLY A 229 19.47 -9.49 -4.10
CA GLY A 229 19.01 -8.79 -2.89
C GLY A 229 18.72 -7.31 -3.07
N LYS A 230 18.67 -6.80 -4.33
CA LYS A 230 18.11 -5.48 -4.63
C LYS A 230 16.71 -5.40 -4.00
N VAL A 231 16.51 -4.39 -3.15
CA VAL A 231 15.19 -4.14 -2.56
C VAL A 231 14.23 -3.82 -3.69
N GLN A 232 13.10 -4.52 -3.70
CA GLN A 232 12.08 -4.31 -4.70
C GLN A 232 11.47 -2.91 -4.52
N LEU A 233 11.40 -2.15 -5.60
CA LEU A 233 10.87 -0.79 -5.55
C LEU A 233 9.36 -0.82 -5.28
N ALA A 234 8.92 -0.04 -4.29
CA ALA A 234 7.51 0.12 -3.95
C ALA A 234 6.92 1.43 -4.47
N GLY A 235 7.74 2.44 -4.74
CA GLY A 235 7.29 3.79 -5.03
C GLY A 235 6.66 4.49 -3.81
N PRO A 236 5.97 5.63 -4.00
CA PRO A 236 5.36 6.37 -2.90
C PRO A 236 4.12 5.65 -2.36
N THR A 237 3.62 6.09 -1.20
CA THR A 237 2.30 5.65 -0.72
C THR A 237 1.20 6.25 -1.59
N ALA A 238 0.29 5.42 -2.08
CA ALA A 238 -0.85 5.84 -2.90
C ALA A 238 -1.76 6.85 -2.18
N PRO A 239 -2.33 7.85 -2.89
CA PRO A 239 -3.32 8.77 -2.32
C PRO A 239 -4.61 8.04 -1.96
N ASN A 240 -5.26 8.48 -0.88
CA ASN A 240 -6.65 8.14 -0.63
C ASN A 240 -7.56 9.06 -1.47
N LEU A 241 -8.27 8.49 -2.44
CA LEU A 241 -9.18 9.23 -3.31
C LEU A 241 -10.56 9.50 -2.68
N GLY A 242 -10.89 8.87 -1.55
CA GLY A 242 -12.21 8.99 -0.92
C GLY A 242 -13.35 8.71 -1.93
N SER A 243 -14.40 9.51 -1.86
CA SER A 243 -15.54 9.45 -2.78
C SER A 243 -15.19 9.82 -4.23
N ALA A 244 -14.14 10.61 -4.46
CA ALA A 244 -13.66 10.88 -5.83
C ALA A 244 -13.18 9.59 -6.53
N GLY A 245 -12.82 8.55 -5.75
CA GLY A 245 -12.49 7.22 -6.26
C GLY A 245 -13.67 6.48 -6.91
N CYS A 246 -14.92 6.89 -6.67
CA CYS A 246 -16.10 6.29 -7.32
C CYS A 246 -16.32 6.84 -8.74
N TYR A 247 -15.71 7.98 -9.09
CA TYR A 247 -15.90 8.62 -10.38
C TYR A 247 -14.95 8.09 -11.45
N ALA A 248 -15.49 7.80 -12.63
CA ALA A 248 -14.71 7.59 -13.85
C ALA A 248 -14.18 8.93 -14.39
N ILE A 249 -15.07 9.93 -14.39
CA ILE A 249 -14.83 11.26 -14.92
C ILE A 249 -15.46 12.29 -13.97
N PHE A 250 -14.68 13.26 -13.51
CA PHE A 250 -15.19 14.26 -12.57
C PHE A 250 -14.51 15.62 -12.70
N SER A 251 -15.29 16.69 -12.54
CA SER A 251 -14.78 18.05 -12.35
C SER A 251 -15.28 18.66 -11.05
N GLY A 252 -14.35 19.14 -10.22
CA GLY A 252 -14.68 19.92 -9.02
C GLY A 252 -15.25 21.31 -9.37
N ASN A 253 -14.84 21.88 -10.50
CA ASN A 253 -15.35 23.18 -10.96
C ASN A 253 -15.23 23.34 -12.49
N GLY A 254 -16.27 23.01 -13.23
CA GLY A 254 -16.33 23.10 -14.69
C GLY A 254 -17.33 22.12 -15.29
N GLY A 255 -17.91 22.46 -16.43
CA GLY A 255 -18.87 21.57 -17.10
C GLY A 255 -18.23 20.24 -17.54
N VAL A 256 -19.02 19.17 -17.50
CA VAL A 256 -18.61 17.82 -17.95
C VAL A 256 -19.49 17.41 -19.13
N THR A 257 -18.92 17.36 -20.32
CA THR A 257 -19.70 17.18 -21.56
C THR A 257 -19.17 16.00 -22.36
N ASN A 258 -20.07 15.11 -22.76
CA ASN A 258 -19.76 14.04 -23.70
C ASN A 258 -20.41 14.30 -25.06
N ASN A 259 -19.60 14.40 -26.11
CA ASN A 259 -20.08 14.42 -27.49
C ASN A 259 -19.81 13.05 -28.09
N GLY A 260 -20.84 12.28 -28.44
CA GLY A 260 -20.70 10.94 -29.03
C GLY A 260 -21.07 9.79 -28.08
N THR A 261 -20.78 8.56 -28.50
CA THR A 261 -21.19 7.34 -27.79
C THR A 261 -20.05 6.78 -26.95
N SER A 262 -20.09 6.99 -25.63
CA SER A 262 -18.99 6.62 -24.73
C SER A 262 -19.43 5.58 -23.71
N ASN A 263 -18.53 4.64 -23.40
CA ASN A 263 -18.73 3.61 -22.38
C ASN A 263 -17.91 3.96 -21.14
N LEU A 264 -18.54 3.99 -19.98
CA LEU A 264 -17.87 4.34 -18.72
C LEU A 264 -18.23 3.36 -17.62
N THR A 265 -17.27 3.04 -16.78
CA THR A 265 -17.47 2.31 -15.52
C THR A 265 -17.03 3.21 -14.37
N GLY A 266 -17.97 3.56 -13.50
CA GLY A 266 -17.84 4.58 -12.46
C GLY A 266 -18.76 5.78 -12.68
N ASP A 267 -18.92 6.60 -11.65
CA ASP A 267 -19.79 7.77 -11.67
C ASP A 267 -19.23 8.86 -12.59
N VAL A 268 -20.12 9.73 -13.09
CA VAL A 268 -19.75 10.89 -13.91
C VAL A 268 -20.45 12.14 -13.40
N GLY A 269 -19.72 13.23 -13.22
CA GLY A 269 -20.33 14.41 -12.61
C GLY A 269 -19.45 15.64 -12.54
N THR A 270 -20.10 16.76 -12.20
CA THR A 270 -19.43 18.01 -11.84
C THR A 270 -20.05 18.61 -10.58
N ASN A 271 -19.22 19.24 -9.76
CA ASN A 271 -19.70 20.00 -8.60
C ASN A 271 -20.00 21.48 -8.91
N VAL A 272 -19.53 22.01 -10.05
CA VAL A 272 -19.92 23.35 -10.54
C VAL A 272 -20.08 23.30 -12.05
N GLY A 273 -21.30 23.43 -12.55
CA GLY A 273 -21.62 23.33 -13.97
C GLY A 273 -22.74 22.32 -14.22
N LEU A 274 -22.76 21.74 -15.42
CA LEU A 274 -23.70 20.69 -15.81
C LEU A 274 -22.93 19.47 -16.35
N THR A 275 -23.51 18.28 -16.15
CA THR A 275 -23.06 17.05 -16.80
C THR A 275 -24.02 16.70 -17.93
N THR A 276 -23.54 16.64 -19.17
CA THR A 276 -24.40 16.48 -20.35
C THR A 276 -23.84 15.51 -21.39
N GLY A 277 -24.73 14.94 -22.21
CA GLY A 277 -24.37 14.11 -23.37
C GLY A 277 -24.00 12.65 -23.06
N PHE A 278 -24.07 12.21 -21.80
CA PHE A 278 -23.86 10.81 -21.42
C PHE A 278 -25.15 9.99 -21.58
N ASN A 279 -25.05 8.79 -22.15
CA ASN A 279 -26.16 7.84 -22.23
C ASN A 279 -26.17 6.94 -20.98
N PRO A 280 -27.24 6.95 -20.16
CA PRO A 280 -27.33 6.12 -18.95
C PRO A 280 -27.13 4.62 -19.19
N LEU A 281 -27.44 4.10 -20.39
CA LEU A 281 -27.26 2.68 -20.71
C LEU A 281 -25.79 2.29 -20.94
N LEU A 282 -24.91 3.27 -21.13
CA LEU A 282 -23.48 3.07 -21.40
C LEU A 282 -22.59 3.54 -20.24
N VAL A 283 -23.20 4.00 -19.15
CA VAL A 283 -22.52 4.35 -17.91
C VAL A 283 -22.90 3.30 -16.87
N ASN A 284 -21.95 2.44 -16.53
CA ASN A 284 -22.04 1.53 -15.39
C ASN A 284 -21.64 2.30 -14.12
N GLY A 285 -22.56 3.15 -13.66
CA GLY A 285 -22.39 4.11 -12.57
C GLY A 285 -23.53 5.13 -12.57
N THR A 286 -23.43 6.14 -11.71
CA THR A 286 -24.40 7.24 -11.61
C THR A 286 -23.94 8.42 -12.45
N ILE A 287 -24.84 8.95 -13.29
CA ILE A 287 -24.67 10.25 -13.93
C ILE A 287 -25.25 11.30 -12.98
N HIS A 288 -24.45 12.30 -12.59
CA HIS A 288 -24.86 13.44 -11.78
C HIS A 288 -25.08 14.67 -12.70
N PRO A 289 -26.30 14.93 -13.21
CA PRO A 289 -26.54 15.94 -14.26
C PRO A 289 -26.35 17.38 -13.77
N ILE A 290 -26.57 17.57 -12.46
CA ILE A 290 -26.38 18.82 -11.72
C ILE A 290 -25.56 18.50 -10.45
N PRO A 291 -24.90 19.51 -9.85
CA PRO A 291 -24.21 19.33 -8.58
C PRO A 291 -25.16 18.82 -7.49
N ASP A 292 -24.67 17.84 -6.73
CA ASP A 292 -25.34 17.27 -5.58
C ASP A 292 -24.35 16.96 -4.44
N VAL A 293 -24.84 16.22 -3.45
CA VAL A 293 -24.07 15.90 -2.24
C VAL A 293 -22.89 14.98 -2.52
N SER A 294 -23.01 14.09 -3.51
CA SER A 294 -21.93 13.21 -3.94
C SER A 294 -20.84 14.00 -4.65
N THR A 295 -21.23 14.87 -5.58
CA THR A 295 -20.25 15.71 -6.30
C THR A 295 -19.56 16.69 -5.36
N SER A 296 -20.24 17.20 -4.34
CA SER A 296 -19.63 18.10 -3.36
C SER A 296 -18.57 17.40 -2.51
N GLN A 297 -18.83 16.17 -2.06
CA GLN A 297 -17.82 15.41 -1.33
C GLN A 297 -16.66 14.99 -2.25
N ALA A 298 -16.95 14.54 -3.46
CA ALA A 298 -15.92 14.16 -4.42
C ALA A 298 -14.97 15.32 -4.73
N ALA A 299 -15.48 16.56 -4.81
CA ALA A 299 -14.63 17.75 -4.96
C ALA A 299 -13.69 17.96 -3.77
N ALA A 300 -14.19 17.80 -2.53
CA ALA A 300 -13.38 17.94 -1.32
C ALA A 300 -12.33 16.83 -1.18
N ASP A 301 -12.70 15.58 -1.46
CA ASP A 301 -11.80 14.43 -1.42
C ASP A 301 -10.73 14.52 -2.52
N LEU A 302 -11.10 14.95 -3.73
CA LEU A 302 -10.16 15.17 -4.82
C LEU A 302 -9.14 16.26 -4.48
N LEU A 303 -9.57 17.36 -3.87
CA LEU A 303 -8.65 18.41 -3.42
C LEU A 303 -7.69 17.91 -2.34
N THR A 304 -8.18 17.05 -1.44
CA THR A 304 -7.35 16.40 -0.41
C THR A 304 -6.32 15.47 -1.04
N ALA A 305 -6.73 14.64 -2.00
CA ALA A 305 -5.83 13.75 -2.74
C ALA A 305 -4.77 14.53 -3.54
N TYR A 306 -5.18 15.57 -4.26
CA TYR A 306 -4.25 16.48 -4.95
C TYR A 306 -3.24 17.09 -3.98
N SER A 307 -3.72 17.62 -2.85
CA SER A 307 -2.85 18.26 -1.86
C SER A 307 -1.83 17.28 -1.29
N TYR A 308 -2.24 16.05 -0.98
CA TYR A 308 -1.34 14.98 -0.55
C TYR A 308 -0.30 14.65 -1.63
N LEU A 309 -0.72 14.41 -2.87
CA LEU A 309 0.20 14.13 -3.98
C LEU A 309 1.24 15.22 -4.18
N ASN A 310 0.84 16.49 -3.99
CA ASN A 310 1.76 17.62 -4.10
C ASN A 310 2.86 17.61 -3.02
N THR A 311 2.58 17.07 -1.81
CA THR A 311 3.55 16.99 -0.71
C THR A 311 4.60 15.88 -0.86
N LEU A 312 4.36 14.90 -1.72
CA LEU A 312 5.31 13.81 -1.95
C LEU A 312 6.55 14.35 -2.66
N SER A 313 7.72 14.07 -2.09
CA SER A 313 9.03 14.41 -2.65
C SER A 313 9.30 13.61 -3.91
N GLU A 314 10.00 14.23 -4.84
CA GLU A 314 10.42 13.64 -6.10
C GLU A 314 11.68 12.78 -5.91
N ASP A 315 11.66 11.57 -6.46
CA ASP A 315 12.85 10.72 -6.51
C ASP A 315 13.67 11.00 -7.77
N ILE A 316 12.99 11.21 -8.91
CA ILE A 316 13.61 11.38 -10.23
C ILE A 316 12.97 12.55 -10.98
N ILE A 317 13.81 13.45 -11.50
CA ILE A 317 13.38 14.53 -12.40
C ILE A 317 13.65 14.11 -13.85
N LEU A 318 12.58 14.01 -14.65
CA LEU A 318 12.68 13.78 -16.09
C LEU A 318 12.92 15.14 -16.77
N LEU A 319 14.18 15.37 -17.17
CA LEU A 319 14.70 16.68 -17.58
C LEU A 319 14.13 17.22 -18.90
N TYR A 320 13.52 16.37 -19.73
CA TYR A 320 13.07 16.73 -21.08
C TYR A 320 11.58 16.42 -21.29
N PRO A 321 10.65 17.17 -20.69
CA PRO A 321 9.21 16.95 -20.81
C PRO A 321 8.68 16.93 -22.25
N ALA A 322 9.30 17.69 -23.16
CA ALA A 322 8.93 17.73 -24.59
C ALA A 322 9.32 16.44 -25.36
N GLN A 323 10.11 15.56 -24.76
CA GLN A 323 10.55 14.28 -25.34
C GLN A 323 9.94 13.07 -24.62
N PHE A 324 8.93 13.27 -23.77
CA PHE A 324 8.34 12.21 -22.95
C PHE A 324 7.65 11.13 -23.81
N GLY A 325 7.66 9.89 -23.32
CA GLY A 325 7.26 8.70 -24.09
C GLY A 325 8.43 8.08 -24.86
N ARG A 326 8.26 7.82 -26.16
CA ARG A 326 9.31 7.26 -27.04
C ARG A 326 9.90 5.93 -26.54
N ASN A 327 9.05 5.07 -25.99
CA ASN A 327 9.40 3.81 -25.34
C ASN A 327 10.19 3.96 -24.04
N LEU A 328 10.07 5.11 -23.36
CA LEU A 328 10.61 5.30 -22.01
C LEU A 328 10.09 4.23 -21.06
N VAL A 329 10.99 3.66 -20.26
CA VAL A 329 10.65 2.70 -19.21
C VAL A 329 10.87 3.36 -17.86
N LEU A 330 9.82 3.44 -17.06
CA LEU A 330 9.85 3.94 -15.69
C LEU A 330 9.66 2.79 -14.70
N THR A 331 10.20 2.96 -13.51
CA THR A 331 10.11 2.04 -12.36
C THR A 331 9.36 2.73 -11.20
N PRO A 332 9.01 2.04 -10.11
CA PRO A 332 8.18 2.62 -9.05
C PRO A 332 8.88 3.76 -8.29
N HIS A 333 8.49 5.00 -8.60
CA HIS A 333 9.03 6.24 -8.03
C HIS A 333 8.01 7.39 -8.12
N THR A 334 8.32 8.48 -7.43
CA THR A 334 7.77 9.81 -7.73
C THR A 334 8.63 10.52 -8.77
N TYR A 335 8.06 10.78 -9.94
CA TYR A 335 8.67 11.51 -11.04
C TYR A 335 8.21 12.95 -11.11
N LEU A 336 9.09 13.85 -11.56
CA LEU A 336 8.74 15.22 -11.89
C LEU A 336 9.17 15.60 -13.30
N MET A 337 8.24 16.24 -14.02
CA MET A 337 8.50 16.99 -15.23
C MET A 337 8.18 18.46 -14.98
N ASN A 338 9.21 19.30 -14.94
CA ASN A 338 9.08 20.72 -14.58
C ASN A 338 8.75 21.60 -15.81
N GLY A 339 7.66 21.28 -16.50
CA GLY A 339 7.21 22.03 -17.66
C GLY A 339 6.09 21.35 -18.44
N ALA A 340 5.62 22.02 -19.49
CA ALA A 340 4.66 21.45 -20.43
C ALA A 340 5.24 20.17 -21.07
N THR A 341 4.46 19.10 -21.04
CA THR A 341 4.87 17.76 -21.44
C THR A 341 4.16 17.36 -22.72
N THR A 342 4.95 16.94 -23.70
CA THR A 342 4.45 16.27 -24.91
C THR A 342 4.75 14.79 -24.79
N PHE A 343 3.70 13.97 -24.68
CA PHE A 343 3.81 12.52 -24.60
C PHE A 343 3.62 11.89 -25.99
N THR A 344 4.69 11.35 -26.56
CA THR A 344 4.67 10.74 -27.90
C THR A 344 4.92 9.24 -27.83
N ASP A 345 4.25 8.47 -28.70
CA ASP A 345 4.42 7.01 -28.82
C ASP A 345 4.09 6.29 -27.49
N SER A 346 5.03 5.56 -26.89
CA SER A 346 4.73 4.65 -25.78
C SER A 346 5.55 4.99 -24.53
N LEU A 347 4.98 4.69 -23.37
CA LEU A 347 5.62 4.74 -22.05
C LEU A 347 5.37 3.38 -21.37
N TYR A 348 6.41 2.76 -20.83
CA TYR A 348 6.30 1.52 -20.08
C TYR A 348 6.45 1.79 -18.59
N LEU A 349 5.50 1.35 -17.79
CA LEU A 349 5.58 1.35 -16.33
C LEU A 349 5.87 -0.07 -15.88
N ASN A 350 7.07 -0.28 -15.35
CA ASN A 350 7.62 -1.58 -15.00
C ASN A 350 7.72 -1.73 -13.48
N ALA A 351 6.85 -2.52 -12.87
CA ALA A 351 6.84 -2.71 -11.43
C ALA A 351 7.94 -3.66 -10.92
N GLU A 352 8.81 -4.18 -11.80
CA GLU A 352 9.90 -5.10 -11.43
C GLU A 352 9.39 -6.31 -10.61
N GLY A 353 8.19 -6.80 -10.93
CA GLY A 353 7.52 -7.91 -10.25
C GLY A 353 6.70 -7.54 -9.02
N ASN A 354 6.67 -6.27 -8.59
CA ASN A 354 5.93 -5.84 -7.39
C ASN A 354 4.54 -5.38 -7.78
N ALA A 355 3.55 -6.25 -7.65
CA ALA A 355 2.18 -5.91 -8.05
C ALA A 355 1.62 -4.68 -7.30
N ASP A 356 2.08 -4.43 -6.08
CA ASP A 356 1.60 -3.32 -5.24
C ASP A 356 2.40 -2.02 -5.45
N ALA A 357 3.34 -2.01 -6.38
CA ALA A 357 4.16 -0.84 -6.62
C ALA A 357 3.36 0.34 -7.18
N VAL A 358 3.70 1.53 -6.71
CA VAL A 358 3.02 2.78 -7.02
C VAL A 358 3.90 3.66 -7.91
N PHE A 359 3.27 4.33 -8.86
CA PHE A 359 3.90 5.31 -9.73
C PHE A 359 3.19 6.64 -9.54
N LEU A 360 3.95 7.69 -9.25
CA LEU A 360 3.44 9.06 -9.24
C LEU A 360 4.20 9.88 -10.27
N ILE A 361 3.51 10.43 -11.26
CA ILE A 361 4.09 11.29 -12.29
C ILE A 361 3.53 12.70 -12.11
N LYS A 362 4.35 13.62 -11.62
CA LYS A 362 4.02 15.04 -11.39
C LYS A 362 4.44 15.86 -12.61
N ILE A 363 3.53 16.67 -13.13
CA ILE A 363 3.75 17.52 -14.30
C ILE A 363 3.41 18.96 -13.92
N LYS A 364 4.42 19.85 -13.94
CA LYS A 364 4.25 21.29 -13.70
C LYS A 364 4.02 22.01 -15.04
N GLY A 365 2.87 21.76 -15.64
CA GLY A 365 2.46 22.33 -16.92
C GLY A 365 1.39 21.50 -17.61
N ALA A 366 1.03 21.89 -18.84
CA ALA A 366 0.07 21.13 -19.63
C ALA A 366 0.64 19.76 -20.05
N LEU A 367 -0.20 18.73 -20.08
CA LEU A 367 0.09 17.41 -20.65
C LEU A 367 -0.66 17.28 -21.97
N GLN A 368 0.05 17.06 -23.07
CA GLN A 368 -0.55 16.78 -24.37
C GLN A 368 0.04 15.50 -24.95
N THR A 369 -0.81 14.54 -25.31
CA THR A 369 -0.37 13.28 -25.92
C THR A 369 -0.33 13.38 -27.44
N SER A 370 0.43 12.56 -28.15
CA SER A 370 0.26 12.34 -29.58
C SER A 370 -0.94 11.42 -29.83
N VAL A 371 -1.44 11.38 -31.07
CA VAL A 371 -2.36 10.32 -31.48
C VAL A 371 -1.71 8.94 -31.28
N ASN A 372 -2.52 7.93 -30.97
CA ASN A 372 -2.12 6.54 -30.73
C ASN A 372 -1.10 6.35 -29.59
N SER A 373 -0.95 7.31 -28.68
CA SER A 373 0.01 7.19 -27.58
C SER A 373 -0.42 6.11 -26.58
N LYS A 374 0.54 5.43 -25.92
CA LYS A 374 0.23 4.27 -25.05
C LYS A 374 1.02 4.29 -23.76
N VAL A 375 0.33 4.33 -22.64
CA VAL A 375 0.89 3.92 -21.34
C VAL A 375 0.73 2.41 -21.23
N LEU A 376 1.83 1.67 -21.17
CA LEU A 376 1.88 0.22 -21.14
C LEU A 376 2.34 -0.25 -19.75
N LEU A 377 1.66 -1.25 -19.21
CA LEU A 377 1.92 -1.79 -17.87
C LEU A 377 2.62 -3.15 -18.01
N ILE A 378 3.79 -3.32 -17.39
CA ILE A 378 4.57 -4.57 -17.48
C ILE A 378 5.03 -5.05 -16.11
N ASN A 379 5.32 -6.35 -16.02
CA ASN A 379 5.91 -7.01 -14.84
C ASN A 379 5.19 -6.71 -13.52
N GLY A 380 3.85 -6.81 -13.53
CA GLY A 380 3.02 -6.68 -12.33
C GLY A 380 2.38 -5.31 -12.12
N THR A 381 2.73 -4.29 -12.90
CA THR A 381 2.12 -2.96 -12.75
C THR A 381 0.59 -3.03 -12.91
N GLN A 382 -0.12 -2.43 -11.95
CA GLN A 382 -1.58 -2.32 -11.97
C GLN A 382 -2.00 -0.86 -12.16
N ALA A 383 -2.97 -0.60 -13.05
CA ALA A 383 -3.41 0.77 -13.35
C ALA A 383 -3.93 1.53 -12.11
N LYS A 384 -4.53 0.83 -11.13
CA LYS A 384 -4.99 1.42 -9.87
C LYS A 384 -3.88 2.05 -9.02
N ASN A 385 -2.62 1.65 -9.24
CA ASN A 385 -1.46 2.16 -8.51
C ASN A 385 -0.68 3.23 -9.31
N VAL A 386 -1.22 3.72 -10.43
CA VAL A 386 -0.58 4.73 -11.28
C VAL A 386 -1.33 6.05 -11.15
N TYR A 387 -0.62 7.10 -10.78
CA TYR A 387 -1.17 8.43 -10.52
C TYR A 387 -0.45 9.49 -11.35
N TRP A 388 -1.23 10.35 -12.00
CA TRP A 388 -0.76 11.46 -12.81
C TRP A 388 -1.24 12.76 -12.20
N MET A 389 -0.34 13.51 -11.57
CA MET A 389 -0.66 14.82 -11.02
C MET A 389 -0.25 15.88 -12.05
N VAL A 390 -1.21 16.66 -12.56
CA VAL A 390 -0.96 17.64 -13.63
C VAL A 390 -1.40 19.03 -13.19
N ASP A 391 -0.45 19.95 -13.07
CA ASP A 391 -0.71 21.38 -12.83
C ASP A 391 -0.83 22.13 -14.16
N GLY A 392 -1.88 21.84 -14.91
CA GLY A 392 -2.14 22.41 -16.24
C GLY A 392 -3.18 21.62 -17.03
N ALA A 393 -3.52 22.10 -18.23
CA ALA A 393 -4.49 21.43 -19.08
C ALA A 393 -4.00 20.04 -19.53
N VAL A 394 -4.92 19.07 -19.63
CA VAL A 394 -4.64 17.71 -20.08
C VAL A 394 -5.37 17.46 -21.41
N GLY A 395 -4.64 17.02 -22.43
CA GLY A 395 -5.17 16.60 -23.72
C GLY A 395 -4.74 15.17 -24.05
N ILE A 396 -5.69 14.24 -24.02
CA ILE A 396 -5.47 12.86 -24.45
C ILE A 396 -6.04 12.71 -25.86
N ASN A 397 -5.15 12.53 -26.83
CA ASN A 397 -5.43 12.57 -28.27
C ASN A 397 -5.83 11.19 -28.82
N ASP A 398 -6.27 11.19 -30.08
CA ASP A 398 -7.07 10.10 -30.65
C ASP A 398 -6.42 8.73 -30.49
N ASN A 399 -7.24 7.72 -30.17
CA ASN A 399 -6.87 6.31 -30.06
C ASN A 399 -5.74 6.03 -29.04
N SER A 400 -5.52 6.93 -28.10
CA SER A 400 -4.52 6.73 -27.04
C SER A 400 -5.04 5.78 -25.96
N VAL A 401 -4.13 4.96 -25.41
CA VAL A 401 -4.39 4.10 -24.25
C VAL A 401 -3.67 4.70 -23.05
N PHE A 402 -4.43 5.14 -22.05
CA PHE A 402 -3.90 5.79 -20.86
C PHE A 402 -4.21 4.94 -19.62
N ASN A 403 -3.20 4.58 -18.85
CA ASN A 403 -3.36 3.79 -17.63
C ASN A 403 -3.05 4.66 -16.41
N GLY A 404 -3.97 4.68 -15.44
CA GLY A 404 -3.83 5.42 -14.17
C GLY A 404 -4.92 6.45 -13.90
N THR A 405 -4.88 7.00 -12.69
CA THR A 405 -5.74 8.09 -12.24
C THR A 405 -5.10 9.43 -12.57
N ILE A 406 -5.75 10.23 -13.42
CA ILE A 406 -5.37 11.62 -13.67
C ILE A 406 -6.00 12.51 -12.61
N VAL A 407 -5.16 13.25 -11.89
CA VAL A 407 -5.51 14.30 -10.94
C VAL A 407 -4.98 15.62 -11.50
N CYS A 408 -5.81 16.26 -12.31
CA CYS A 408 -5.54 17.57 -12.89
C CYS A 408 -5.90 18.68 -11.90
N ASN A 409 -5.07 19.71 -11.81
CA ASN A 409 -5.32 20.86 -10.97
C ASN A 409 -5.57 22.12 -11.79
N SER A 410 -6.77 22.69 -11.62
CA SER A 410 -7.18 23.95 -12.24
C SER A 410 -7.01 24.01 -13.78
N GLY A 411 -6.90 22.86 -14.45
CA GLY A 411 -6.79 22.72 -15.89
C GLY A 411 -7.97 21.95 -16.51
N ALA A 412 -8.34 22.33 -17.74
CA ALA A 412 -9.30 21.58 -18.53
C ALA A 412 -8.74 20.20 -18.93
N ILE A 413 -9.62 19.19 -19.00
CA ILE A 413 -9.29 17.87 -19.54
C ILE A 413 -10.06 17.66 -20.83
N ALA A 414 -9.36 17.41 -21.94
CA ALA A 414 -9.93 17.07 -23.23
C ALA A 414 -9.55 15.63 -23.59
N LEU A 415 -10.57 14.79 -23.79
CA LEU A 415 -10.42 13.40 -24.23
C LEU A 415 -10.97 13.27 -25.64
N THR A 416 -10.15 12.87 -26.60
CA THR A 416 -10.59 12.85 -28.00
C THR A 416 -11.01 11.46 -28.47
N THR A 417 -11.19 11.26 -29.77
CA THR A 417 -11.87 10.08 -30.33
C THR A 417 -11.10 8.80 -30.05
N GLY A 418 -11.78 7.78 -29.54
CA GLY A 418 -11.22 6.43 -29.36
C GLY A 418 -10.26 6.31 -28.17
N VAL A 419 -10.15 7.34 -27.32
CA VAL A 419 -9.35 7.27 -26.10
C VAL A 419 -9.86 6.16 -25.19
N LEU A 420 -8.95 5.31 -24.71
CA LEU A 420 -9.17 4.30 -23.69
C LEU A 420 -8.42 4.71 -22.41
N ILE A 421 -9.15 4.93 -21.32
CA ILE A 421 -8.57 5.15 -19.99
C ILE A 421 -8.85 3.92 -19.12
N ASN A 422 -7.80 3.24 -18.69
CA ASN A 422 -7.88 2.26 -17.61
C ASN A 422 -7.50 2.99 -16.31
N GLY A 423 -8.50 3.55 -15.64
CA GLY A 423 -8.28 4.53 -14.58
C GLY A 423 -9.39 5.57 -14.52
N ARG A 424 -9.02 6.82 -14.25
CA ARG A 424 -9.96 7.93 -14.00
C ARG A 424 -9.42 9.24 -14.58
N ALA A 425 -10.32 10.15 -14.94
CA ALA A 425 -9.98 11.52 -15.32
C ALA A 425 -10.66 12.51 -14.38
N LEU A 426 -9.89 13.08 -13.45
CA LEU A 426 -10.38 13.94 -12.38
C LEU A 426 -9.71 15.32 -12.48
N THR A 427 -10.47 16.40 -12.39
CA THR A 427 -9.92 17.76 -12.30
C THR A 427 -10.47 18.52 -11.10
N THR A 428 -9.61 19.19 -10.33
CA THR A 428 -10.04 20.05 -9.20
C THR A 428 -10.79 21.29 -9.70
N GLY A 429 -10.51 21.72 -10.94
CA GLY A 429 -11.14 22.85 -11.61
C GLY A 429 -10.75 22.89 -13.08
N GLY A 430 -11.70 23.15 -13.96
CA GLY A 430 -11.56 23.06 -15.41
C GLY A 430 -12.70 22.27 -16.02
N ALA A 431 -13.09 22.64 -17.25
CA ALA A 431 -14.05 21.86 -18.00
C ALA A 431 -13.46 20.50 -18.37
N LEU A 432 -14.31 19.48 -18.41
CA LEU A 432 -13.94 18.17 -18.91
C LEU A 432 -14.83 17.84 -20.11
N SER A 433 -14.20 17.63 -21.27
CA SER A 433 -14.94 17.32 -22.50
C SER A 433 -14.41 16.07 -23.17
N SER A 434 -15.33 15.27 -23.73
CA SER A 434 -15.00 14.33 -24.78
C SER A 434 -15.52 14.82 -26.14
N THR A 435 -14.70 14.66 -27.18
CA THR A 435 -15.04 15.12 -28.54
C THR A 435 -15.75 14.05 -29.38
N SER A 436 -15.64 12.77 -29.00
CA SER A 436 -16.33 11.63 -29.63
C SER A 436 -16.39 10.44 -28.65
N SER A 437 -16.62 9.23 -29.16
CA SER A 437 -16.64 7.97 -28.40
C SER A 437 -15.34 7.74 -27.63
N ILE A 438 -15.43 7.63 -26.31
CA ILE A 438 -14.33 7.22 -25.42
C ILE A 438 -14.73 5.98 -24.61
N ASN A 439 -13.73 5.31 -24.03
CA ASN A 439 -13.94 4.23 -23.07
C ASN A 439 -13.15 4.52 -21.79
N VAL A 440 -13.82 4.56 -20.64
CA VAL A 440 -13.17 4.75 -19.33
C VAL A 440 -13.56 3.63 -18.39
N ILE A 441 -12.56 2.90 -17.91
CA ILE A 441 -12.73 1.75 -17.01
C ILE A 441 -12.05 2.09 -15.69
N SER A 442 -12.82 2.58 -14.70
CA SER A 442 -12.27 2.82 -13.37
C SER A 442 -12.06 1.50 -12.61
N PRO A 443 -10.96 1.35 -11.84
CA PRO A 443 -10.73 0.17 -11.01
C PRO A 443 -11.84 -0.01 -9.97
N PHE A 444 -12.51 -1.18 -9.99
CA PHE A 444 -13.49 -1.56 -8.98
C PHE A 444 -12.81 -1.71 -7.60
N GLY A 445 -13.44 -1.18 -6.54
CA GLY A 445 -13.03 -1.43 -5.15
C GLY A 445 -12.43 -0.24 -4.38
N ASP A 446 -12.18 0.90 -5.02
CA ASP A 446 -11.74 2.13 -4.32
C ASP A 446 -12.92 2.97 -3.80
N CYS A 447 -14.16 2.60 -4.14
CA CYS A 447 -15.36 3.25 -3.63
C CYS A 447 -15.62 2.81 -2.19
N ARG A 448 -14.89 3.42 -1.25
CA ARG A 448 -15.21 3.37 0.17
C ARG A 448 -15.90 4.69 0.51
N PRO A 449 -17.25 4.75 0.53
CA PRO A 449 -17.88 5.87 1.22
C PRO A 449 -17.29 5.92 2.63
N LEU A 450 -16.79 7.08 3.03
CA LEU A 450 -16.12 7.24 4.31
C LEU A 450 -17.08 6.75 5.42
N PRO A 451 -16.59 5.97 6.41
CA PRO A 451 -17.39 5.59 7.58
C PRO A 451 -17.95 6.85 8.26
N VAL A 452 -19.13 6.75 8.91
CA VAL A 452 -19.68 7.88 9.70
C VAL A 452 -18.60 8.44 10.61
N LYS A 453 -18.40 9.75 10.54
CA LYS A 453 -17.47 10.43 11.44
C LYS A 453 -18.19 10.70 12.76
N TRP A 454 -17.89 9.88 13.77
CA TRP A 454 -18.49 9.96 15.10
C TRP A 454 -17.95 11.15 15.90
N LEU A 455 -18.84 11.95 16.50
CA LEU A 455 -18.47 12.97 17.48
C LEU A 455 -18.36 12.37 18.88
N TYR A 456 -19.38 11.61 19.30
CA TYR A 456 -19.41 10.91 20.58
C TYR A 456 -20.50 9.83 20.61
N PHE A 457 -20.33 8.85 21.51
CA PHE A 457 -21.41 7.99 22.01
C PHE A 457 -21.25 7.89 23.53
N ARG A 458 -22.27 8.29 24.28
CA ARG A 458 -22.22 8.35 25.75
C ARG A 458 -23.55 7.98 26.38
N GLY A 459 -23.51 7.56 27.63
CA GLY A 459 -24.66 7.19 28.42
C GLY A 459 -24.60 7.83 29.79
N LYS A 460 -25.72 8.38 30.25
CA LYS A 460 -25.84 8.98 31.59
C LYS A 460 -27.07 8.43 32.32
N PRO A 461 -26.94 8.09 33.62
CA PRO A 461 -28.08 7.70 34.43
C PRO A 461 -29.01 8.92 34.63
N VAL A 462 -30.31 8.74 34.36
CA VAL A 462 -31.35 9.74 34.60
C VAL A 462 -32.44 9.09 35.45
N GLN A 463 -32.44 9.41 36.76
CA GLN A 463 -33.28 8.74 37.76
C GLN A 463 -33.08 7.21 37.78
N LYS A 464 -34.07 6.45 37.29
CA LYS A 464 -34.07 4.97 37.20
C LYS A 464 -33.75 4.45 35.80
N ASN A 465 -33.48 5.34 34.84
CA ASN A 465 -33.28 5.05 33.42
C ASN A 465 -31.85 5.40 33.00
N VAL A 466 -31.44 4.99 31.79
CA VAL A 466 -30.20 5.44 31.15
C VAL A 466 -30.54 6.18 29.86
N LEU A 467 -30.08 7.43 29.76
CA LEU A 467 -30.15 8.21 28.52
C LEU A 467 -28.86 8.01 27.74
N LEU A 468 -28.98 7.46 26.54
CA LEU A 468 -27.92 7.30 25.54
C LEU A 468 -27.99 8.45 24.55
N GLU A 469 -26.85 9.08 24.27
CA GLU A 469 -26.72 10.20 23.34
C GLU A 469 -25.56 9.91 22.38
N TRP A 470 -25.76 10.16 21.09
CA TRP A 470 -24.68 10.16 20.11
C TRP A 470 -24.76 11.35 19.16
N GLY A 471 -23.58 11.75 18.70
CA GLY A 471 -23.40 12.78 17.70
C GLY A 471 -22.59 12.26 16.53
N THR A 472 -22.95 12.68 15.32
CA THR A 472 -22.23 12.38 14.07
C THR A 472 -21.98 13.68 13.31
N SER A 473 -20.84 13.77 12.63
CA SER A 473 -20.48 14.92 11.80
C SER A 473 -20.56 14.63 10.29
N ASP A 474 -20.82 13.37 9.91
CA ASP A 474 -21.06 12.94 8.52
C ASP A 474 -21.81 11.59 8.51
N GLU A 475 -22.86 11.47 7.70
CA GLU A 475 -23.76 10.30 7.58
C GLU A 475 -23.96 9.81 6.13
N MET A 476 -23.00 10.10 5.24
CA MET A 476 -23.13 9.96 3.78
C MET A 476 -23.70 8.61 3.27
N ASN A 477 -23.37 7.49 3.92
CA ASN A 477 -23.87 6.15 3.55
C ASN A 477 -24.73 5.47 4.64
N ASN A 478 -25.07 6.16 5.73
CA ASN A 478 -25.77 5.53 6.84
C ASN A 478 -27.25 5.28 6.50
N GLY A 479 -27.71 4.05 6.70
CA GLY A 479 -29.13 3.69 6.68
C GLY A 479 -29.78 3.88 8.05
N PHE A 480 -29.22 3.27 9.09
CA PHE A 480 -29.75 3.34 10.45
C PHE A 480 -28.70 3.01 11.51
N PHE A 481 -28.96 3.48 12.74
CA PHE A 481 -28.20 3.11 13.93
C PHE A 481 -28.88 1.96 14.66
N THR A 482 -28.10 0.99 15.15
CA THR A 482 -28.57 -0.06 16.05
C THR A 482 -27.96 0.16 17.44
N VAL A 483 -28.82 0.36 18.44
CA VAL A 483 -28.42 0.52 19.84
C VAL A 483 -28.61 -0.80 20.57
N GLN A 484 -27.57 -1.26 21.26
CA GLN A 484 -27.57 -2.58 21.91
C GLN A 484 -27.17 -2.49 23.39
N LYS A 485 -27.68 -3.43 24.20
CA LYS A 485 -27.45 -3.54 25.65
C LYS A 485 -26.89 -4.90 26.03
N SER A 486 -26.08 -4.96 27.07
CA SER A 486 -25.54 -6.20 27.64
C SER A 486 -25.38 -6.09 29.16
N MET A 487 -25.53 -7.21 29.87
CA MET A 487 -25.23 -7.36 31.30
C MET A 487 -23.76 -7.70 31.57
N ASP A 488 -23.13 -8.44 30.66
CA ASP A 488 -21.80 -9.05 30.82
C ASP A 488 -20.74 -8.39 29.93
N GLY A 489 -21.14 -7.47 29.04
CA GLY A 489 -20.27 -6.82 28.05
C GLY A 489 -19.90 -7.72 26.87
N GLN A 490 -20.47 -8.92 26.78
CA GLN A 490 -20.18 -9.91 25.74
C GLN A 490 -21.43 -10.24 24.90
N SER A 491 -22.55 -10.53 25.55
CA SER A 491 -23.82 -10.88 24.91
C SER A 491 -24.71 -9.65 24.80
N PHE A 492 -24.91 -9.14 23.58
CA PHE A 492 -25.67 -7.91 23.34
C PHE A 492 -27.05 -8.17 22.73
N GLU A 493 -28.10 -7.65 23.36
CA GLU A 493 -29.45 -7.58 22.83
C GLU A 493 -29.72 -6.23 22.14
N VAL A 494 -30.58 -6.21 21.12
CA VAL A 494 -30.96 -4.96 20.44
C VAL A 494 -32.05 -4.25 21.24
N LEU A 495 -31.82 -2.97 21.55
CA LEU A 495 -32.82 -2.11 22.21
C LEU A 495 -33.70 -1.39 21.19
N THR A 496 -33.08 -0.82 20.16
CA THR A 496 -33.78 -0.08 19.11
C THR A 496 -32.95 0.03 17.85
N MET A 497 -33.64 0.28 16.75
CA MET A 497 -33.06 0.82 15.52
C MET A 497 -33.55 2.25 15.35
N VAL A 498 -32.66 3.16 15.00
CA VAL A 498 -32.98 4.57 14.76
C VAL A 498 -32.57 4.88 13.34
N ASN A 499 -33.55 5.12 12.47
CA ASN A 499 -33.28 5.51 11.08
C ASN A 499 -32.44 6.77 11.05
N ALA A 500 -31.47 6.83 10.15
CA ALA A 500 -30.78 8.07 9.84
C ALA A 500 -31.79 9.00 9.15
N THR A 501 -32.39 9.93 9.90
CA THR A 501 -33.46 10.81 9.41
C THR A 501 -32.95 12.10 8.78
N LYS A 502 -31.64 12.36 8.88
CA LYS A 502 -31.03 13.62 8.44
C LYS A 502 -29.96 13.28 7.40
N GLY A 503 -30.24 13.63 6.15
CA GLY A 503 -29.24 13.56 5.09
C GLY A 503 -28.09 14.55 5.31
N THR A 504 -27.08 14.43 4.45
CA THR A 504 -25.84 15.21 4.36
C THR A 504 -25.91 16.69 4.74
N GLY A 505 -24.95 17.15 5.54
CA GLY A 505 -24.58 18.54 5.76
C GLY A 505 -23.49 18.67 6.84
N THR A 506 -22.72 19.76 6.86
CA THR A 506 -21.71 20.09 7.90
C THR A 506 -22.30 20.33 9.29
N ALA A 507 -23.60 20.07 9.47
CA ALA A 507 -24.31 20.24 10.73
C ALA A 507 -24.19 18.96 11.56
N GLU A 508 -23.64 19.07 12.76
CA GLU A 508 -23.62 17.98 13.73
C GLU A 508 -25.05 17.43 13.92
N HIS A 509 -25.21 16.12 13.80
CA HIS A 509 -26.48 15.45 14.01
C HIS A 509 -26.47 14.77 15.38
N TYR A 510 -27.51 15.05 16.18
CA TYR A 510 -27.63 14.50 17.53
C TYR A 510 -28.86 13.62 17.65
N TYR A 511 -28.66 12.47 18.27
CA TYR A 511 -29.67 11.48 18.49
C TYR A 511 -29.66 11.07 19.96
N SER A 512 -30.81 10.58 20.44
CA SER A 512 -30.90 10.05 21.79
C SER A 512 -31.88 8.90 21.90
N PHE A 513 -31.63 8.02 22.86
CA PHE A 513 -32.51 6.92 23.22
C PHE A 513 -32.48 6.72 24.74
N THR A 514 -33.63 6.42 25.35
CA THR A 514 -33.70 6.17 26.80
C THR A 514 -34.02 4.71 27.08
N ASP A 515 -33.09 4.00 27.72
CA ASP A 515 -33.34 2.68 28.30
C ASP A 515 -34.11 2.82 29.62
N GLN A 516 -35.35 2.34 29.64
CA GLN A 516 -36.26 2.42 30.79
C GLN A 516 -36.14 1.23 31.75
N GLN A 517 -35.40 0.19 31.37
CA GLN A 517 -35.19 -1.01 32.18
C GLN A 517 -33.70 -1.36 32.30
N PRO A 518 -32.86 -0.44 32.80
CA PRO A 518 -31.44 -0.71 32.99
C PRO A 518 -31.18 -1.58 34.23
N TYR A 519 -30.11 -2.37 34.15
CA TYR A 519 -29.51 -3.11 35.26
C TYR A 519 -28.70 -2.17 36.17
N ASN A 520 -28.11 -2.68 37.27
CA ASN A 520 -27.17 -1.90 38.10
C ASN A 520 -25.89 -1.55 37.34
N THR A 521 -25.43 -2.44 36.46
CA THR A 521 -24.30 -2.22 35.55
C THR A 521 -24.75 -2.63 34.16
N ASN A 522 -24.64 -1.72 33.21
CA ASN A 522 -25.05 -1.93 31.82
C ASN A 522 -23.88 -1.65 30.91
N TYR A 523 -23.76 -2.45 29.86
CA TYR A 523 -22.86 -2.18 28.74
C TYR A 523 -23.73 -1.82 27.53
N TYR A 524 -23.47 -0.68 26.92
CA TYR A 524 -24.16 -0.25 25.72
C TYR A 524 -23.17 -0.12 24.58
N ARG A 525 -23.57 -0.50 23.38
CA ARG A 525 -22.81 -0.23 22.17
C ARG A 525 -23.73 0.27 21.07
N ILE A 526 -23.15 0.92 20.09
CA ILE A 526 -23.84 1.40 18.90
C ILE A 526 -23.12 0.92 17.65
N SER A 527 -23.91 0.51 16.66
CA SER A 527 -23.43 0.21 15.32
C SER A 527 -24.20 1.03 14.29
N GLN A 528 -23.49 1.37 13.22
CA GLN A 528 -24.03 1.93 11.98
C GLN A 528 -24.31 0.77 11.03
N THR A 529 -25.46 0.79 10.37
CA THR A 529 -25.74 -0.05 9.20
C THR A 529 -25.92 0.85 7.98
N ASP A 530 -25.05 0.67 6.99
CA ASP A 530 -25.04 1.43 5.75
C ASP A 530 -26.22 1.08 4.84
N LYS A 531 -26.51 1.92 3.84
CA LYS A 531 -27.57 1.68 2.83
C LYS A 531 -27.28 0.45 1.98
N ASP A 532 -26.03 0.02 1.90
CA ASP A 532 -25.57 -1.21 1.23
C ASP A 532 -25.57 -2.44 2.17
N GLY A 533 -25.95 -2.27 3.44
CA GLY A 533 -26.05 -3.33 4.43
C GLY A 533 -24.78 -3.61 5.24
N GLN A 534 -23.68 -2.88 5.00
CA GLN A 534 -22.47 -3.03 5.80
C GLN A 534 -22.66 -2.51 7.23
N VAL A 535 -22.09 -3.24 8.20
CA VAL A 535 -22.26 -2.92 9.63
C VAL A 535 -20.93 -2.56 10.27
N ASN A 536 -20.83 -1.35 10.81
CA ASN A 536 -19.67 -0.86 11.54
C ASN A 536 -20.02 -0.61 13.01
N THR A 537 -19.36 -1.31 13.93
CA THR A 537 -19.56 -1.10 15.38
C THR A 537 -18.55 -0.08 15.89
N TYR A 538 -19.02 0.95 16.62
CA TYR A 538 -18.15 2.03 17.08
C TYR A 538 -17.47 1.70 18.41
N ASN A 539 -18.19 1.85 19.53
CA ASN A 539 -17.63 1.68 20.88
C ASN A 539 -18.66 1.10 21.85
N THR A 540 -18.14 0.38 22.86
CA THR A 540 -18.92 -0.10 24.01
C THR A 540 -18.64 0.79 25.22
N ILE A 541 -19.69 1.32 25.84
CA ILE A 541 -19.62 2.14 27.05
C ILE A 541 -20.25 1.38 28.23
N GLN A 542 -19.75 1.61 29.44
CA GLN A 542 -20.33 1.09 30.68
C GLN A 542 -21.09 2.21 31.42
N VAL A 543 -22.31 1.93 31.86
CA VAL A 543 -23.11 2.84 32.70
C VAL A 543 -23.57 2.11 33.95
N LYS A 544 -23.17 2.62 35.12
CA LYS A 544 -23.59 2.10 36.43
C LYS A 544 -24.73 2.93 37.00
N LEU A 545 -25.78 2.27 37.49
CA LEU A 545 -26.85 2.89 38.25
C LEU A 545 -26.75 2.48 39.71
N ASN A 546 -26.86 3.48 40.60
CA ASN A 546 -27.07 3.25 42.01
C ASN A 546 -28.57 3.07 42.29
N LEU A 547 -29.13 1.90 42.01
CA LEU A 547 -30.53 1.57 42.32
C LEU A 547 -30.77 1.27 43.82
N ASN A 548 -29.89 1.73 44.71
CA ASN A 548 -29.91 1.44 46.16
C ASN A 548 -31.13 2.05 46.87
N GLY A 549 -32.27 1.35 46.78
CA GLY A 549 -33.22 1.24 47.87
C GLY A 549 -33.19 -0.20 48.35
N GLY A 550 -32.44 -0.51 49.42
CA GLY A 550 -32.41 -1.85 50.00
C GLY A 550 -33.80 -2.36 50.39
N LEU A 551 -33.95 -3.68 50.52
CA LEU A 551 -35.20 -4.33 50.93
C LEU A 551 -35.74 -3.67 52.21
N LYS A 552 -36.90 -3.01 52.10
CA LYS A 552 -37.61 -2.45 53.25
C LYS A 552 -38.54 -3.51 53.80
N VAL A 553 -38.41 -3.76 55.11
CA VAL A 553 -39.22 -4.76 55.81
C VAL A 553 -39.91 -4.10 57.00
N ARG A 554 -41.23 -4.21 57.05
CA ARG A 554 -42.05 -3.88 58.22
C ARG A 554 -42.80 -5.15 58.66
N HIS A 555 -43.02 -5.29 59.95
CA HIS A 555 -43.82 -6.38 60.49
C HIS A 555 -44.91 -5.83 61.41
N TYR A 556 -46.04 -6.54 61.47
CA TYR A 556 -47.12 -6.26 62.41
C TYR A 556 -47.80 -7.57 62.83
N MET A 557 -48.51 -7.52 63.96
CA MET A 557 -49.31 -8.61 64.49
C MET A 557 -50.78 -8.43 64.10
N ASP A 558 -51.42 -9.50 63.68
CA ASP A 558 -52.88 -9.57 63.55
C ASP A 558 -53.36 -10.96 64.01
N GLY A 559 -54.08 -10.98 65.14
CA GLY A 559 -54.37 -12.18 65.91
C GLY A 559 -53.10 -12.91 66.39
N ASN A 560 -53.06 -14.23 66.19
CA ASN A 560 -51.91 -15.08 66.56
C ASN A 560 -50.82 -15.16 65.47
N TYR A 561 -50.84 -14.27 64.47
CA TYR A 561 -49.94 -14.34 63.31
C TYR A 561 -49.14 -13.04 63.11
N ILE A 562 -47.91 -13.22 62.63
CA ILE A 562 -47.04 -12.13 62.17
C ILE A 562 -47.22 -11.98 60.66
N TYR A 563 -47.41 -10.74 60.23
CA TYR A 563 -47.41 -10.34 58.83
C TYR A 563 -46.16 -9.54 58.52
N LEU A 564 -45.54 -9.86 57.38
CA LEU A 564 -44.35 -9.20 56.88
C LEU A 564 -44.67 -8.42 55.62
N GLN A 565 -44.53 -7.11 55.67
CA GLN A 565 -44.63 -6.24 54.51
C GLN A 565 -43.23 -5.96 53.96
N THR A 566 -42.99 -6.35 52.70
CA THR A 566 -41.72 -6.16 52.02
C THR A 566 -41.88 -5.27 50.80
N SER A 567 -40.91 -4.41 50.51
CA SER A 567 -40.82 -3.67 49.24
C SER A 567 -39.38 -3.35 48.85
N GLY A 568 -39.15 -3.05 47.57
CA GLY A 568 -37.85 -2.59 47.06
C GLY A 568 -36.83 -3.68 46.74
N ALA A 569 -37.16 -4.96 46.88
CA ALA A 569 -36.27 -6.05 46.42
C ALA A 569 -36.40 -6.30 44.92
N MET A 570 -35.32 -6.78 44.28
CA MET A 570 -35.41 -7.31 42.92
C MET A 570 -36.40 -8.48 42.86
N ALA A 571 -37.13 -8.57 41.76
CA ALA A 571 -38.10 -9.65 41.57
C ALA A 571 -37.38 -11.00 41.53
N GLY A 572 -37.77 -11.95 42.38
CA GLY A 572 -37.11 -13.24 42.44
C GLY A 572 -37.51 -14.11 43.63
N ASN A 573 -37.08 -15.37 43.61
CA ASN A 573 -37.36 -16.33 44.68
C ASN A 573 -36.53 -16.00 45.94
N GLY A 574 -37.21 -15.90 47.08
CA GLY A 574 -36.60 -15.68 48.39
C GLY A 574 -37.19 -16.57 49.47
N ALA A 575 -36.74 -16.37 50.70
CA ALA A 575 -37.25 -17.06 51.88
C ALA A 575 -37.33 -16.13 53.10
N ILE A 576 -38.40 -16.28 53.88
CA ILE A 576 -38.54 -15.73 55.24
C ILE A 576 -38.13 -16.83 56.21
N GLU A 577 -37.17 -16.55 57.07
CA GLU A 577 -36.68 -17.48 58.09
C GLU A 577 -36.80 -16.88 59.49
N ILE A 578 -37.28 -17.69 60.44
CA ILE A 578 -37.42 -17.33 61.85
C ILE A 578 -36.49 -18.21 62.68
N TYR A 579 -35.75 -17.59 63.60
CA TYR A 579 -34.84 -18.25 64.51
C TYR A 579 -35.17 -17.92 65.97
N GLY A 580 -34.91 -18.87 66.86
CA GLY A 580 -34.87 -18.61 68.30
C GLY A 580 -33.66 -17.76 68.69
N LEU A 581 -33.62 -17.28 69.93
CA LEU A 581 -32.46 -16.55 70.48
C LEU A 581 -31.21 -17.42 70.61
N ASP A 582 -31.39 -18.75 70.65
CA ASP A 582 -30.32 -19.75 70.56
C ASP A 582 -29.75 -19.91 69.14
N GLY A 583 -30.28 -19.18 68.16
CA GLY A 583 -29.86 -19.25 66.75
C GLY A 583 -30.42 -20.45 66.00
N LYS A 584 -31.25 -21.29 66.63
CA LYS A 584 -31.86 -22.46 65.98
C LYS A 584 -32.98 -22.02 65.03
N LYS A 585 -32.94 -22.49 63.78
CA LYS A 585 -33.98 -22.20 62.78
C LYS A 585 -35.30 -22.87 63.19
N MET A 586 -36.34 -22.05 63.41
CA MET A 586 -37.66 -22.48 63.86
C MET A 586 -38.67 -22.60 62.72
N SER A 587 -38.53 -21.75 61.69
CA SER A 587 -39.40 -21.76 60.52
C SER A 587 -38.68 -21.23 59.28
N SER A 588 -39.03 -21.74 58.11
CA SER A 588 -38.59 -21.24 56.81
C SER A 588 -39.75 -21.30 55.82
N GLN A 589 -40.01 -20.21 55.11
CA GLN A 589 -41.10 -20.06 54.17
C GLN A 589 -40.58 -19.43 52.88
N LYS A 590 -40.72 -20.15 51.76
CA LYS A 590 -40.43 -19.61 50.44
C LYS A 590 -41.42 -18.49 50.08
N ILE A 591 -40.90 -17.41 49.49
CA ILE A 591 -41.64 -16.24 49.03
C ILE A 591 -41.12 -15.78 47.66
N VAL A 592 -41.89 -14.95 46.95
CA VAL A 592 -41.45 -14.31 45.70
C VAL A 592 -41.31 -12.83 45.97
N LEU A 593 -40.09 -12.36 46.16
CA LEU A 593 -39.82 -10.94 46.37
C LEU A 593 -40.19 -10.16 45.12
N THR A 594 -40.75 -8.97 45.31
CA THR A 594 -41.09 -8.04 44.24
C THR A 594 -40.60 -6.65 44.62
N ARG A 595 -40.53 -5.75 43.63
CA ARG A 595 -40.24 -4.34 43.88
C ARG A 595 -41.42 -3.63 44.55
N GLU A 596 -42.63 -4.09 44.26
CA GLU A 596 -43.86 -3.59 44.86
C GLU A 596 -44.06 -4.10 46.28
N THR A 597 -45.07 -3.55 46.96
CA THR A 597 -45.38 -3.94 48.33
C THR A 597 -46.06 -5.30 48.32
N SER A 598 -45.40 -6.30 48.92
CA SER A 598 -45.95 -7.63 49.13
C SER A 598 -46.13 -7.89 50.62
N ILE A 599 -47.22 -8.58 50.99
CA ILE A 599 -47.51 -8.93 52.38
C ILE A 599 -47.50 -10.45 52.52
N TYR A 600 -46.71 -10.95 53.47
CA TYR A 600 -46.59 -12.38 53.75
C TYR A 600 -47.07 -12.69 55.16
N LYS A 601 -48.03 -13.61 55.28
CA LYS A 601 -48.38 -14.24 56.56
C LYS A 601 -47.37 -15.34 56.88
N ILE A 602 -46.77 -15.29 58.07
CA ILE A 602 -45.86 -16.34 58.55
C ILE A 602 -46.69 -17.59 58.92
N LYS A 603 -46.37 -18.72 58.28
CA LYS A 603 -47.22 -19.95 58.29
C LYS A 603 -47.45 -20.62 59.65
N LYS A 604 -46.68 -20.32 60.70
CA LYS A 604 -46.86 -20.91 62.05
C LYS A 604 -47.08 -19.83 63.10
N PRO A 605 -48.12 -19.92 63.95
CA PRO A 605 -48.23 -19.06 65.12
C PRO A 605 -47.04 -19.33 66.05
N LEU A 606 -46.36 -18.26 66.47
CA LEU A 606 -45.22 -18.33 67.37
C LEU A 606 -45.70 -18.18 68.82
N GLN A 607 -45.04 -18.85 69.76
CA GLN A 607 -45.33 -18.65 71.18
C GLN A 607 -44.84 -17.26 71.65
N LYS A 608 -45.28 -16.83 72.83
CA LYS A 608 -44.81 -15.57 73.43
C LYS A 608 -43.29 -15.60 73.60
N GLY A 609 -42.59 -14.59 73.10
CA GLY A 609 -41.13 -14.54 73.11
C GLY A 609 -40.53 -13.62 72.05
N ILE A 610 -39.19 -13.52 72.05
CA ILE A 610 -38.42 -12.73 71.07
C ILE A 610 -37.79 -13.68 70.05
N TYR A 611 -37.90 -13.35 68.77
CA TYR A 611 -37.36 -14.11 67.65
C TYR A 611 -36.50 -13.25 66.74
N LEU A 612 -35.58 -13.89 66.02
CA LEU A 612 -34.81 -13.27 64.94
C LEU A 612 -35.47 -13.59 63.60
N LEU A 613 -35.82 -12.56 62.86
CA LEU A 613 -36.35 -12.62 61.51
C LEU A 613 -35.21 -12.41 60.50
N SER A 614 -35.21 -13.19 59.43
CA SER A 614 -34.32 -13.05 58.29
C SER A 614 -35.10 -13.14 56.99
N VAL A 615 -34.76 -12.30 56.02
CA VAL A 615 -35.23 -12.45 54.62
C VAL A 615 -34.01 -12.66 53.74
N GLN A 616 -34.07 -13.71 52.92
CA GLN A 616 -32.96 -14.12 52.06
C GLN A 616 -33.39 -14.26 50.60
N SER A 617 -32.46 -14.08 49.68
CA SER A 617 -32.64 -14.34 48.24
C SER A 617 -31.34 -14.90 47.68
N GLN A 618 -31.42 -15.95 46.86
CA GLN A 618 -30.25 -16.58 46.21
C GLN A 618 -29.07 -16.92 47.16
N GLY A 619 -29.36 -17.22 48.44
CA GLY A 619 -28.35 -17.54 49.46
C GLY A 619 -27.77 -16.32 50.19
N GLU A 620 -28.08 -15.10 49.77
CA GLU A 620 -27.70 -13.87 50.47
C GLU A 620 -28.79 -13.38 51.44
N LYS A 621 -28.34 -12.85 52.59
CA LYS A 621 -29.22 -12.29 53.61
C LYS A 621 -29.52 -10.82 53.28
N LEU A 622 -30.74 -10.55 52.82
CA LEU A 622 -31.16 -9.20 52.41
C LEU A 622 -31.66 -8.35 53.57
N TYR A 623 -32.18 -8.98 54.62
CA TYR A 623 -32.67 -8.30 55.83
C TYR A 623 -32.51 -9.19 57.05
N HIS A 624 -32.23 -8.59 58.21
CA HIS A 624 -32.38 -9.22 59.51
C HIS A 624 -33.00 -8.26 60.52
N GLY A 625 -33.83 -8.77 61.43
CA GLY A 625 -34.49 -7.96 62.45
C GLY A 625 -34.92 -8.78 63.66
N LYS A 626 -35.26 -8.11 64.75
CA LYS A 626 -35.87 -8.73 65.93
C LYS A 626 -37.38 -8.52 65.87
N ILE A 627 -38.14 -9.55 66.20
CA ILE A 627 -39.60 -9.49 66.34
C ILE A 627 -39.97 -10.00 67.73
N MET A 628 -40.92 -9.32 68.39
CA MET A 628 -41.44 -9.72 69.70
C MET A 628 -42.89 -10.17 69.55
N VAL A 629 -43.19 -11.35 70.10
CA VAL A 629 -44.55 -11.88 70.22
C VAL A 629 -44.98 -11.70 71.68
N PRO A 630 -45.90 -10.76 71.97
CA PRO A 630 -46.27 -10.36 73.32
C PRO A 630 -47.15 -11.37 74.08
#